data_AF-A0A0M3D2H2-F1
#
_entry.id   AF-A0A0M3D2H2-F1
#
_cell.length_a   1.000
_cell.length_b   1.000
_cell.length_c   1.000
_cell.angle_alpha   90.00
_cell.angle_beta   90.00
_cell.angle_gamma   90.00
#
_symmetry.space_group_name_H-M   'P 1'
#
loop_
_entity.id
_entity.type
_entity.pdbx_description
1 polymer ?
#
loop_
_entity_poly.entity_id
_entity_poly.type
_entity_poly.pdbx_seq_one_letter_code
_entity_poly.pdbx_strand_id
1 'polypeptide(L)'
;MNPRRPTRLIAVVALFGALATVAAGCAAEPTAPTSTATPTPTATATSTSTPQPEPTGDPTSTPTPPTDDADYGAFTYDELAQICVDATVSTFAPDVRFDLDSARIEHRTVDPEWLVIVPAHTGGIDGHSLCTIGGTPSAPVLELSSGSITDLPEDQIQRLIRGENEGGDR
;
A
#
# COMPACT_ATOMS: atom_id res chain seq x y z
N MET A 1 -41.72 29.62 -9.77
CA MET A 1 -40.98 30.71 -10.46
C MET A 1 -39.83 31.15 -9.56
N ASN A 2 -38.60 31.03 -10.07
CA ASN A 2 -37.33 31.35 -9.39
C ASN A 2 -37.28 32.74 -8.74
N PRO A 3 -36.58 32.87 -7.61
CA PRO A 3 -35.67 33.99 -7.38
C PRO A 3 -34.22 33.57 -7.68
N ARG A 4 -33.50 34.50 -8.33
CA ARG A 4 -32.11 34.37 -8.80
C ARG A 4 -31.11 34.79 -7.71
N ARG A 5 -30.04 34.00 -7.55
CA ARG A 5 -28.58 34.31 -7.31
C ARG A 5 -28.19 35.23 -6.10
N PRO A 6 -27.06 34.96 -5.40
CA PRO A 6 -25.75 35.40 -5.92
C PRO A 6 -24.53 34.48 -5.65
N THR A 7 -23.69 34.39 -6.68
CA THR A 7 -22.25 34.10 -6.68
C THR A 7 -21.49 35.08 -5.78
N ARG A 8 -20.67 34.59 -4.84
CA ARG A 8 -19.52 35.26 -4.18
C ARG A 8 -18.71 34.16 -3.45
N LEU A 9 -17.39 34.14 -3.33
CA LEU A 9 -16.24 34.82 -3.93
C LEU A 9 -15.03 34.02 -3.41
N ILE A 10 -14.01 33.85 -4.25
CA ILE A 10 -12.72 33.22 -3.94
C ILE A 10 -12.01 33.99 -2.81
N ALA A 11 -11.38 33.27 -1.88
CA ALA A 11 -10.29 33.80 -1.06
C ALA A 11 -9.22 32.71 -0.84
N VAL A 12 -8.26 32.67 -1.76
CA VAL A 12 -6.96 32.03 -1.57
C VAL A 12 -6.11 32.99 -0.75
N VAL A 13 -5.63 32.56 0.42
CA VAL A 13 -4.60 33.29 1.18
C VAL A 13 -3.46 32.32 1.44
N ALA A 14 -2.39 32.50 0.68
CA ALA A 14 -1.07 31.96 0.95
C ALA A 14 -0.35 32.89 1.93
N LEU A 15 0.38 32.33 2.90
CA LEU A 15 1.44 33.08 3.58
C LEU A 15 2.63 32.18 3.95
N PHE A 16 3.79 32.66 3.53
CA PHE A 16 5.15 32.14 3.66
C PHE A 16 5.69 32.14 5.11
N GLY A 17 6.65 31.27 5.39
CA GLY A 17 7.64 31.42 6.47
C GLY A 17 8.68 30.29 6.45
N ALA A 18 9.84 30.50 5.80
CA ALA A 18 11.15 30.82 6.42
C ALA A 18 11.95 29.57 6.82
N LEU A 19 12.90 29.13 5.99
CA LEU A 19 14.37 29.42 6.05
C LEU A 19 15.09 28.93 7.32
N ALA A 20 16.00 27.95 7.16
CA ALA A 20 17.48 28.10 7.32
C ALA A 20 18.20 26.92 8.04
N THR A 21 19.17 26.32 7.32
CA THR A 21 20.54 25.90 7.75
C THR A 21 20.68 24.78 8.82
N VAL A 22 21.65 23.86 8.86
CA VAL A 22 23.09 23.91 8.53
C VAL A 22 23.69 22.48 8.44
N ALA A 23 24.59 22.28 7.47
CA ALA A 23 25.90 21.62 7.52
C ALA A 23 26.18 20.24 8.20
N ALA A 24 26.73 19.36 7.34
CA ALA A 24 28.04 18.69 7.43
C ALA A 24 28.26 17.46 8.34
N GLY A 25 28.80 16.39 7.72
CA GLY A 25 29.45 15.28 8.43
C GLY A 25 29.78 14.05 7.57
N CYS A 26 30.55 14.19 6.48
CA CYS A 26 31.27 13.07 5.84
C CYS A 26 32.51 12.69 6.68
N ALA A 27 32.82 11.39 6.79
CA ALA A 27 34.03 10.75 6.22
C ALA A 27 34.51 9.51 7.00
N ALA A 28 34.44 8.36 6.31
CA ALA A 28 35.42 7.30 6.12
C ALA A 28 36.35 6.79 7.26
N GLU A 29 36.30 5.45 7.44
CA GLU A 29 37.40 4.50 7.71
C GLU A 29 38.73 4.86 6.99
N PRO A 30 39.94 4.28 7.27
CA PRO A 30 40.24 2.93 7.80
C PRO A 30 41.49 2.80 8.71
N THR A 31 41.68 1.67 9.41
CA THR A 31 43.04 1.13 9.69
C THR A 31 43.03 -0.37 10.01
N ALA A 32 43.43 -1.19 9.04
CA ALA A 32 44.21 -2.42 9.27
C ALA A 32 45.71 -2.04 9.14
N PRO A 33 46.72 -2.92 9.33
CA PRO A 33 46.73 -4.36 9.61
C PRO A 33 47.78 -4.79 10.67
N THR A 34 47.76 -6.04 11.18
CA THR A 34 49.02 -6.78 11.48
C THR A 34 48.79 -8.30 11.58
N SER A 35 49.13 -8.99 10.49
CA SER A 35 50.00 -10.17 10.36
C SER A 35 49.91 -11.42 11.27
N THR A 36 49.82 -12.54 10.54
CA THR A 36 50.58 -13.80 10.70
C THR A 36 50.08 -14.86 11.68
N ALA A 37 49.53 -15.94 11.13
CA ALA A 37 50.11 -17.29 11.26
C ALA A 37 49.48 -18.27 10.24
N THR A 38 50.35 -18.97 9.50
CA THR A 38 50.06 -20.19 8.73
C THR A 38 50.77 -21.34 9.44
N PRO A 39 50.06 -22.42 9.83
CA PRO A 39 50.25 -23.74 9.17
C PRO A 39 48.96 -24.57 9.08
N THR A 40 48.60 -25.12 7.90
CA THR A 40 48.85 -26.49 7.40
C THR A 40 47.60 -27.40 7.52
N PRO A 41 47.16 -28.08 6.45
CA PRO A 41 45.81 -28.63 6.33
C PRO A 41 45.71 -30.09 6.79
N THR A 42 44.65 -30.46 7.51
CA THR A 42 44.13 -31.85 7.58
C THR A 42 42.73 -31.87 8.20
N ALA A 43 41.75 -32.25 7.38
CA ALA A 43 40.59 -33.10 7.64
C ALA A 43 39.41 -32.60 6.80
N THR A 44 39.29 -33.18 5.59
CA THR A 44 38.09 -33.09 4.77
C THR A 44 36.94 -33.76 5.53
N ALA A 45 36.15 -32.98 6.25
CA ALA A 45 34.76 -33.32 6.52
C ALA A 45 33.97 -32.86 5.30
N THR A 46 33.61 -33.80 4.42
CA THR A 46 32.60 -33.56 3.39
C THR A 46 31.27 -33.34 4.11
N SER A 47 31.00 -32.10 4.51
CA SER A 47 29.64 -31.66 4.82
C SER A 47 28.89 -31.68 3.50
N THR A 48 28.21 -32.79 3.23
CA THR A 48 27.15 -32.84 2.23
C THR A 48 26.11 -31.82 2.66
N SER A 49 26.24 -30.59 2.17
CA SER A 49 25.17 -29.62 2.14
C SER A 49 24.12 -30.22 1.22
N THR A 50 23.14 -30.87 1.81
CA THR A 50 21.85 -31.08 1.16
C THR A 50 21.44 -29.73 0.59
N PRO A 51 21.10 -29.62 -0.71
CA PRO A 51 20.54 -28.39 -1.24
C PRO A 51 19.32 -28.06 -0.38
N GLN A 52 19.39 -26.94 0.34
CA GLN A 52 18.22 -26.34 0.93
C GLN A 52 17.24 -26.11 -0.21
N PRO A 53 15.99 -26.62 -0.14
CA PRO A 53 15.01 -26.32 -1.16
C PRO A 53 14.91 -24.79 -1.24
N GLU A 54 15.18 -24.30 -2.44
CA GLU A 54 14.79 -22.96 -2.88
C GLU A 54 13.35 -22.74 -2.40
N PRO A 55 13.01 -21.60 -1.76
CA PRO A 55 11.61 -21.31 -1.47
C PRO A 55 10.88 -21.32 -2.82
N THR A 56 10.18 -22.41 -3.08
CA THR A 56 9.19 -22.53 -4.14
C THR A 56 8.33 -21.29 -4.01
N GLY A 57 8.35 -20.44 -5.05
CA GLY A 57 7.57 -19.21 -5.08
C GLY A 57 6.17 -19.50 -4.55
N ASP A 58 5.81 -18.79 -3.48
CA ASP A 58 4.47 -18.86 -2.90
C ASP A 58 3.46 -18.68 -4.03
N PRO A 59 2.35 -19.45 -4.04
CA PRO A 59 1.32 -19.28 -5.04
C PRO A 59 0.86 -17.83 -5.02
N THR A 60 1.00 -17.16 -6.17
CA THR A 60 0.33 -15.90 -6.49
C THR A 60 -1.09 -15.99 -5.93
N SER A 61 -1.36 -15.22 -4.87
CA SER A 61 -2.63 -15.27 -4.18
C SER A 61 -3.70 -14.85 -5.18
N THR A 62 -4.41 -15.84 -5.71
CA THR A 62 -5.53 -15.59 -6.60
C THR A 62 -6.60 -14.92 -5.74
N PRO A 63 -7.11 -13.74 -6.11
CA PRO A 63 -8.16 -13.08 -5.34
C PRO A 63 -9.33 -14.05 -5.17
N THR A 64 -9.77 -14.23 -3.93
CA THR A 64 -10.97 -15.02 -3.66
C THR A 64 -12.16 -14.22 -4.17
N PRO A 65 -13.01 -14.79 -5.04
CA PRO A 65 -14.18 -14.08 -5.54
C PRO A 65 -15.10 -13.68 -4.38
N PRO A 66 -15.84 -12.57 -4.51
CA PRO A 66 -16.82 -12.16 -3.50
C PRO A 66 -17.77 -13.32 -3.21
N THR A 67 -17.92 -13.64 -1.92
CA THR A 67 -18.93 -14.61 -1.47
C THR A 67 -20.23 -13.83 -1.25
N ASP A 68 -21.33 -14.29 -1.84
CA ASP A 68 -22.66 -13.64 -1.72
C ASP A 68 -23.14 -13.45 -0.26
N ASP A 69 -22.53 -14.14 0.71
CA ASP A 69 -22.84 -14.08 2.14
C ASP A 69 -21.92 -13.14 2.97
N ALA A 70 -20.99 -12.42 2.35
CA ALA A 70 -20.14 -11.48 3.07
C ALA A 70 -20.93 -10.23 3.52
N ASP A 71 -20.98 -9.99 4.82
CA ASP A 71 -21.60 -8.80 5.42
C ASP A 71 -20.62 -7.62 5.35
N TYR A 72 -20.88 -6.68 4.44
CA TYR A 72 -20.11 -5.44 4.26
C TYR A 72 -20.72 -4.26 5.05
N GLY A 73 -21.44 -4.57 6.13
CA GLY A 73 -22.13 -3.58 6.95
C GLY A 73 -23.23 -2.89 6.15
N ALA A 74 -23.17 -1.56 6.09
CA ALA A 74 -24.14 -0.77 5.32
C ALA A 74 -23.79 -0.67 3.82
N PHE A 75 -22.60 -1.09 3.42
CA PHE A 75 -22.15 -1.01 2.03
C PHE A 75 -22.46 -2.31 1.28
N THR A 76 -22.44 -2.21 -0.04
CA THR A 76 -22.27 -3.37 -0.93
C THR A 76 -20.80 -3.53 -1.32
N TYR A 77 -20.44 -4.71 -1.81
CA TYR A 77 -19.12 -4.99 -2.37
C TYR A 77 -18.75 -4.00 -3.49
N ASP A 78 -19.66 -3.82 -4.46
CA ASP A 78 -19.44 -2.93 -5.60
C ASP A 78 -19.28 -1.46 -5.17
N GLU A 79 -20.04 -1.01 -4.18
CA GLU A 79 -19.89 0.35 -3.65
C GLU A 79 -18.50 0.56 -3.03
N LEU A 80 -18.02 -0.37 -2.19
CA LEU A 80 -16.69 -0.27 -1.59
C LEU A 80 -15.58 -0.23 -2.65
N ALA A 81 -15.65 -1.12 -3.65
CA ALA A 81 -14.69 -1.16 -4.74
C ALA A 81 -14.72 0.12 -5.58
N GLN A 82 -15.92 0.60 -5.95
CA GLN A 82 -16.07 1.82 -6.74
C GLN A 82 -15.63 3.07 -5.99
N ILE A 83 -15.95 3.20 -4.69
CA ILE A 83 -15.48 4.32 -3.86
C ILE A 83 -13.95 4.36 -3.85
N CYS A 84 -13.30 3.20 -3.72
CA CYS A 84 -11.85 3.16 -3.74
C CYS A 84 -11.27 3.59 -5.09
N VAL A 85 -11.84 3.10 -6.20
CA VAL A 85 -11.43 3.51 -7.56
C VAL A 85 -11.63 5.01 -7.77
N ASP A 86 -12.78 5.57 -7.40
CA ASP A 86 -13.07 6.99 -7.57
C ASP A 86 -12.08 7.88 -6.80
N ALA A 87 -11.66 7.43 -5.61
CA ALA A 87 -10.69 8.14 -4.79
C ALA A 87 -9.27 8.10 -5.38
N THR A 88 -8.88 7.01 -6.04
CA THR A 88 -7.49 6.79 -6.49
C THR A 88 -7.29 6.97 -7.99
N VAL A 89 -8.33 7.02 -8.83
CA VAL A 89 -8.19 7.03 -10.30
C VAL A 89 -7.23 8.09 -10.83
N SER A 90 -7.16 9.25 -10.17
CA SER A 90 -6.24 10.35 -10.52
C SER A 90 -4.75 10.04 -10.33
N THR A 91 -4.39 9.00 -9.57
CA THR A 91 -3.00 8.56 -9.37
C THR A 91 -2.49 7.70 -10.52
N PHE A 92 -3.38 7.20 -11.36
CA PHE A 92 -3.05 6.32 -12.48
C PHE A 92 -3.01 7.07 -13.81
N ALA A 93 -2.43 6.44 -14.82
CA ALA A 93 -2.48 6.98 -16.17
C ALA A 93 -3.92 6.93 -16.72
N PRO A 94 -4.29 7.79 -17.68
CA PRO A 94 -5.67 7.89 -18.18
C PRO A 94 -6.23 6.60 -18.83
N ASP A 95 -5.36 5.67 -19.22
CA ASP A 95 -5.71 4.41 -19.87
C ASP A 95 -5.87 3.22 -18.90
N VAL A 96 -5.76 3.47 -17.59
CA VAL A 96 -5.91 2.45 -16.54
C VAL A 96 -7.22 1.67 -16.67
N ARG A 97 -7.13 0.37 -16.36
CA ARG A 97 -8.28 -0.54 -16.22
C ARG A 97 -8.32 -1.07 -14.79
N PHE A 98 -9.46 -0.93 -14.13
CA PHE A 98 -9.70 -1.50 -12.81
C PHE A 98 -10.53 -2.77 -12.96
N ASP A 99 -10.18 -3.80 -12.19
CA ASP A 99 -10.95 -5.04 -12.09
C ASP A 99 -11.73 -5.05 -10.76
N LEU A 100 -12.95 -4.53 -10.80
CA LEU A 100 -13.81 -4.40 -9.62
C LEU A 100 -14.29 -5.77 -9.10
N ASP A 101 -14.53 -6.73 -10.00
CA ASP A 101 -15.02 -8.07 -9.66
C ASP A 101 -13.96 -8.91 -8.93
N SER A 102 -12.69 -8.56 -9.12
CA SER A 102 -11.53 -9.18 -8.45
C SER A 102 -11.06 -8.38 -7.23
N ALA A 103 -11.84 -7.41 -6.74
CA ALA A 103 -11.48 -6.64 -5.56
C ALA A 103 -11.36 -7.55 -4.31
N ARG A 104 -10.35 -7.30 -3.49
CA ARG A 104 -10.21 -7.92 -2.18
C ARG A 104 -10.68 -6.94 -1.13
N ILE A 105 -11.69 -7.34 -0.36
CA ILE A 105 -12.29 -6.53 0.70
C ILE A 105 -12.18 -7.28 2.01
N GLU A 106 -11.51 -6.67 2.98
CA GLU A 106 -11.20 -7.25 4.28
C GLU A 106 -11.75 -6.38 5.41
N HIS A 107 -12.40 -6.98 6.39
CA HIS A 107 -12.82 -6.27 7.60
C HIS A 107 -11.59 -6.02 8.49
N ARG A 108 -11.40 -4.78 8.91
CA ARG A 108 -10.29 -4.32 9.75
C ARG A 108 -10.63 -4.43 11.23
N THR A 109 -9.62 -4.53 12.08
CA THR A 109 -9.83 -4.51 13.55
C THR A 109 -9.82 -3.10 14.13
N VAL A 110 -9.67 -2.09 13.29
CA VAL A 110 -9.61 -0.67 13.63
C VAL A 110 -10.43 0.12 12.61
N ASP A 111 -10.76 1.36 12.95
CA ASP A 111 -11.40 2.29 12.02
C ASP A 111 -10.39 2.86 11.01
N PRO A 112 -10.79 3.15 9.76
CA PRO A 112 -12.07 2.79 9.13
C PRO A 112 -12.24 1.29 8.91
N GLU A 113 -13.45 0.75 9.03
CA GLU A 113 -13.70 -0.69 9.18
C GLU A 113 -13.35 -1.57 7.96
N TRP A 114 -13.22 -1.03 6.74
CA TRP A 114 -12.95 -1.79 5.52
C TRP A 114 -11.58 -1.49 4.94
N LEU A 115 -10.81 -2.53 4.60
CA LEU A 115 -9.66 -2.46 3.70
C LEU A 115 -10.13 -2.90 2.31
N VAL A 116 -9.93 -2.07 1.30
CA VAL A 116 -10.33 -2.35 -0.08
C VAL A 116 -9.11 -2.31 -0.99
N ILE A 117 -8.91 -3.37 -1.75
CA ILE A 117 -7.80 -3.53 -2.69
C ILE A 117 -8.41 -3.88 -4.06
N VAL A 118 -8.31 -2.98 -5.03
CA VAL A 118 -8.86 -3.19 -6.39
C VAL A 118 -7.71 -3.33 -7.37
N PRO A 119 -7.54 -4.47 -8.06
CA PRO A 119 -6.52 -4.62 -9.09
C PRO A 119 -6.67 -3.56 -10.19
N ALA A 120 -5.53 -3.03 -10.63
CA ALA A 120 -5.44 -2.03 -11.67
C ALA A 120 -4.36 -2.42 -12.68
N HIS A 121 -4.61 -2.22 -13.97
CA HIS A 121 -3.63 -2.48 -15.02
C HIS A 121 -3.50 -1.25 -15.92
N THR A 122 -2.28 -0.79 -16.16
CA THR A 122 -2.00 0.35 -17.04
C THR A 122 -0.70 0.15 -17.81
N GLY A 123 -0.70 0.37 -19.12
CA GLY A 123 0.53 0.29 -19.92
C GLY A 123 1.34 -1.03 -19.83
N GLY A 124 0.69 -2.15 -19.48
CA GLY A 124 1.36 -3.45 -19.30
C GLY A 124 1.96 -3.66 -17.90
N ILE A 125 1.63 -2.79 -16.95
CA ILE A 125 2.07 -2.85 -15.55
C ILE A 125 0.82 -3.11 -14.69
N ASP A 126 0.93 -4.11 -13.83
CA ASP A 126 -0.07 -4.41 -12.80
C ASP A 126 0.16 -3.54 -11.56
N GLY A 127 -0.93 -3.18 -10.91
CA GLY A 127 -0.97 -2.38 -9.70
C GLY A 127 -2.31 -2.58 -9.00
N HIS A 128 -2.59 -1.73 -8.03
CA HIS A 128 -3.87 -1.76 -7.32
C HIS A 128 -4.20 -0.41 -6.68
N SER A 129 -5.49 -0.14 -6.58
CA SER A 129 -6.03 0.88 -5.68
C SER A 129 -6.14 0.29 -4.28
N LEU A 130 -5.68 1.02 -3.27
CA LEU A 130 -5.66 0.64 -1.86
C LEU A 130 -6.36 1.71 -1.04
N CYS A 131 -7.44 1.35 -0.34
CA CYS A 131 -8.19 2.28 0.49
C CYS A 131 -8.58 1.69 1.84
N THR A 132 -8.69 2.54 2.86
CA THR A 132 -9.44 2.22 4.09
C THR A 132 -10.72 3.04 4.11
N ILE A 133 -11.87 2.37 4.25
CA ILE A 133 -13.20 2.97 4.10
C ILE A 133 -14.06 2.66 5.32
N GLY A 134 -14.81 3.65 5.78
CA GLY A 134 -15.83 3.49 6.82
C GLY A 134 -16.94 4.53 6.66
N GLY A 135 -17.73 4.73 7.71
CA GLY A 135 -18.85 5.67 7.66
C GLY A 135 -20.10 5.03 7.04
N THR A 136 -20.68 5.67 6.01
CA THR A 136 -21.89 5.14 5.34
C THR A 136 -21.76 5.29 3.82
N PRO A 137 -22.54 4.55 3.00
CA PRO A 137 -22.52 4.72 1.54
C PRO A 137 -22.79 6.17 1.09
N SER A 138 -23.67 6.89 1.80
CA SER A 138 -23.99 8.29 1.48
C SER A 138 -22.95 9.31 1.98
N ALA A 139 -22.06 8.90 2.88
CA ALA A 139 -21.03 9.74 3.47
C ALA A 139 -19.82 8.86 3.85
N PRO A 140 -19.06 8.37 2.87
CA PRO A 140 -17.92 7.50 3.13
C PRO A 140 -16.77 8.29 3.74
N VAL A 141 -16.07 7.68 4.68
CA VAL A 141 -14.85 8.22 5.31
C VAL A 141 -13.67 7.42 4.80
N LEU A 142 -12.71 8.10 4.16
CA LEU A 142 -11.45 7.50 3.71
C LEU A 142 -10.29 8.04 4.56
N GLU A 143 -9.50 7.16 5.14
CA GLU A 143 -8.27 7.54 5.87
C GLU A 143 -7.02 7.22 5.04
N LEU A 144 -7.01 6.08 4.33
CA LEU A 144 -6.01 5.72 3.34
C LEU A 144 -6.65 5.71 1.96
N SER A 145 -5.98 6.31 0.97
CA SER A 145 -6.27 6.16 -0.46
C SER A 145 -4.98 6.30 -1.24
N SER A 146 -4.56 5.22 -1.91
CA SER A 146 -3.29 5.17 -2.64
C SER A 146 -3.39 4.24 -3.85
N GLY A 147 -2.74 4.61 -4.94
CA GLY A 147 -2.45 3.70 -6.05
C GLY A 147 -1.03 3.15 -5.91
N SER A 148 -0.88 1.82 -5.95
CA SER A 148 0.42 1.14 -5.97
C SER A 148 0.64 0.45 -7.30
N ILE A 149 1.88 0.38 -7.75
CA ILE A 149 2.34 -0.36 -8.96
C ILE A 149 3.08 -1.66 -8.59
N THR A 150 3.04 -2.04 -7.32
CA THR A 150 3.71 -3.23 -6.79
C THR A 150 2.67 -4.01 -6.01
N ASP A 151 2.64 -5.33 -6.19
CA ASP A 151 1.78 -6.21 -5.42
C ASP A 151 1.98 -6.02 -3.92
N LEU A 152 0.86 -6.02 -3.19
CA LEU A 152 0.87 -5.91 -1.74
C LEU A 152 1.05 -7.32 -1.17
N PRO A 153 2.19 -7.62 -0.51
CA PRO A 153 2.39 -8.94 0.05
C PRO A 153 1.41 -9.18 1.21
N GLU A 154 1.05 -10.44 1.44
CA GLU A 154 0.01 -10.82 2.41
C GLU A 154 0.33 -10.31 3.83
N ASP A 155 1.60 -10.32 4.23
CA ASP A 155 2.02 -9.79 5.53
C ASP A 155 1.72 -8.29 5.66
N GLN A 156 1.80 -7.53 4.57
CA GLN A 156 1.43 -6.12 4.56
C GLN A 156 -0.09 -5.95 4.66
N ILE A 157 -0.87 -6.77 3.94
CA ILE A 157 -2.33 -6.76 4.04
C ILE A 157 -2.77 -7.03 5.49
N GLN A 158 -2.20 -8.05 6.13
CA GLN A 158 -2.48 -8.38 7.54
C GLN A 158 -2.03 -7.29 8.54
N ARG A 159 -1.04 -6.47 8.18
CA ARG A 159 -0.68 -5.27 8.96
C ARG A 159 -1.73 -4.16 8.81
N LEU A 160 -2.17 -3.89 7.58
CA LEU A 160 -3.21 -2.88 7.31
C LEU A 160 -4.57 -3.24 7.93
N ILE A 161 -4.93 -4.53 7.92
CA ILE A 161 -6.12 -5.04 8.64
C ILE A 161 -6.07 -4.69 10.13
N ARG A 162 -4.87 -4.74 10.72
CA ARG A 162 -4.63 -4.41 12.15
C ARG A 162 -4.36 -2.92 12.40
N GLY A 163 -4.36 -2.07 11.36
CA GLY A 163 -4.08 -0.64 11.49
C GLY A 163 -2.60 -0.28 11.63
N GLU A 164 -1.69 -1.17 11.26
CA GLU A 164 -0.25 -0.95 11.38
C GLU A 164 0.34 -0.35 10.09
N ASN A 165 1.25 0.61 10.23
CA ASN A 165 2.04 1.22 9.14
C ASN A 165 1.22 1.98 8.08
N GLU A 166 0.12 2.64 8.49
CA GLU A 166 -0.78 3.36 7.57
C GLU A 166 -0.30 4.77 7.19
N GLY A 167 0.92 5.15 7.60
CA GLY A 167 1.53 6.43 7.22
C GLY A 167 1.01 7.64 7.99
N GLY A 168 0.43 7.46 9.18
CA GLY A 168 0.02 8.56 10.06
C GLY A 168 0.90 8.67 11.31
N ASP A 169 1.90 9.55 11.28
CA ASP A 169 2.46 10.11 12.52
C ASP A 169 1.31 10.80 13.27
N ARG A 170 1.02 10.36 14.50
CA ARG A 170 0.25 11.15 15.47
C ARG A 170 1.19 12.00 16.30
#